data_AF-A0A979FTH3-F1
#
_entry.id   AF-A0A979FTH3-F1
#
_cell.length_a   1.000
_cell.length_b   1.000
_cell.length_c   1.000
_cell.angle_alpha   90.00
_cell.angle_beta   90.00
_cell.angle_gamma   90.00
#
_symmetry.space_group_name_H-M   'P 1'
#
loop_
_entity.id
_entity.type
_entity.pdbx_description
1 polymer ?
#
loop_
_entity_poly.entity_id
_entity_poly.type
_entity_poly.pdbx_seq_one_letter_code
_entity_poly.pdbx_strand_id
1 'polypeptide(L)'
;MSPNVMFMYLHEVVGNVDFPSFVPMKGLPMSFIERFVNSISSLFSVAMFNYRYLPLVEEACKEAGVCAPEMSPLQDITRRSAMTFINNVQSLETPVRPYVPAVVHAGGLNCRAAKPLPADLANWIEGSGDAGTIYFSLGSAVQPKDMPDTYREVFVNVFSSLPQRVIWKWHEGTMAGKPSNVKLAKWLPQQDILGHPGVRLFISHGGLFSTFETTYHAVPMLGIPLFADQATNMHKSTADGIAETIQWDDLSEELLKRTIVKMLSDDKYEKAVRQRSLLMRDQPLSPQETVAYWTQYVIRHRGAPHLRSPIKDLPCPNVMFTYLHEVVGNVDFPSFVPMMGLPMTHPMNFIERFLNSISSLFSWHEDTMAGKPSNVKLAKWLPQQDILGHPGVRLFISHGGLFSTFETTYHAVPMLGIPLFADQATNMHKSTADGIAETIQWDDLSEEWLKRTIVKMLSDDKYEKAVRQRSMLMRDQPLSPQETVAYWTQYVIRHRGAPHLRSPIKDLQWYEVYNVDVWLLLTTTLLGSVAGFMFLTVKLIRHCCRA
;
A
#
# COMPACT_ATOMS: atom_id res chain seq x y z
N MET A 1 2.26 -10.59 -12.74
CA MET A 1 1.93 -10.06 -11.40
C MET A 1 0.51 -9.50 -11.43
N SER A 2 -0.25 -9.61 -10.33
CA SER A 2 -1.65 -9.14 -10.27
C SER A 2 -1.74 -7.63 -10.57
N PRO A 3 -2.80 -7.16 -11.25
CA PRO A 3 -2.97 -5.77 -11.70
C PRO A 3 -3.07 -4.78 -10.55
N ASN A 4 -3.31 -5.27 -9.33
CA ASN A 4 -3.54 -4.49 -8.12
C ASN A 4 -2.42 -4.70 -7.09
N VAL A 5 -1.17 -4.81 -7.57
CA VAL A 5 0.00 -5.07 -6.73
C VAL A 5 1.15 -4.20 -7.20
N MET A 6 1.79 -3.51 -6.25
CA MET A 6 3.07 -2.85 -6.48
C MET A 6 4.11 -3.88 -6.94
N PHE A 7 4.87 -3.56 -8.00
CA PHE A 7 5.93 -4.44 -8.47
C PHE A 7 7.03 -4.61 -7.43
N MET A 8 7.52 -5.85 -7.26
CA MET A 8 8.54 -6.25 -6.29
C MET A 8 9.74 -5.28 -6.26
N TYR A 9 10.25 -4.90 -7.43
CA TYR A 9 11.40 -3.99 -7.52
C TYR A 9 11.10 -2.55 -7.07
N LEU A 10 9.84 -2.11 -7.10
CA LEU A 10 9.47 -0.77 -6.61
C LEU A 10 9.54 -0.70 -5.09
N HIS A 11 9.44 -1.83 -4.38
CA HIS A 11 9.57 -1.84 -2.92
C HIS A 11 10.94 -1.31 -2.48
N GLU A 12 12.03 -1.68 -3.17
CA GLU A 12 13.38 -1.17 -2.91
C GLU A 12 13.47 0.35 -3.12
N VAL A 13 12.78 0.88 -4.13
CA VAL A 13 12.81 2.31 -4.51
C VAL A 13 12.36 3.21 -3.34
N VAL A 14 11.36 2.78 -2.58
CA VAL A 14 10.80 3.52 -1.43
C VAL A 14 11.25 2.98 -0.07
N GLY A 15 12.06 1.92 -0.04
CA GLY A 15 12.45 1.25 1.20
C GLY A 15 11.29 0.55 1.90
N ASN A 16 10.35 0.01 1.13
CA ASN A 16 9.29 -0.86 1.62
C ASN A 16 9.79 -2.29 1.73
N VAL A 17 9.39 -3.01 2.79
CA VAL A 17 9.65 -4.45 2.89
C VAL A 17 8.63 -5.19 2.02
N ASP A 18 9.08 -6.11 1.18
CA ASP A 18 8.18 -6.99 0.41
C ASP A 18 8.08 -8.37 1.08
N PHE A 19 6.94 -9.03 0.93
CA PHE A 19 6.62 -10.30 1.59
C PHE A 19 6.26 -11.37 0.56
N PRO A 20 7.26 -11.99 -0.10
CA PRO A 20 7.02 -13.02 -1.11
C PRO A 20 6.41 -14.31 -0.55
N SER A 21 6.29 -14.44 0.77
CA SER A 21 5.59 -15.52 1.47
C SER A 21 4.09 -15.54 1.20
N PHE A 22 3.47 -14.36 1.05
CA PHE A 22 2.02 -14.25 0.85
C PHE A 22 1.62 -13.27 -0.25
N VAL A 23 2.56 -12.52 -0.85
CA VAL A 23 2.32 -11.73 -2.06
C VAL A 23 2.66 -12.60 -3.28
N PRO A 24 1.67 -13.18 -3.97
CA PRO A 24 1.95 -14.11 -5.04
C PRO A 24 2.17 -13.42 -6.37
N MET A 25 2.96 -14.04 -7.24
CA MET A 25 2.92 -13.76 -8.67
C MET A 25 1.69 -14.39 -9.34
N LYS A 26 1.20 -15.54 -8.84
CA LYS A 26 0.20 -16.40 -9.49
C LYS A 26 -1.02 -16.77 -8.60
N GLY A 27 -1.39 -15.92 -7.63
CA GLY A 27 -2.59 -16.12 -6.79
C GLY A 27 -2.33 -16.75 -5.42
N LEU A 28 -3.37 -16.76 -4.57
CA LEU A 28 -3.36 -17.29 -3.20
C LEU A 28 -4.44 -18.38 -3.03
N PRO A 29 -4.31 -19.30 -2.05
CA PRO A 29 -3.16 -19.50 -1.16
C PRO A 29 -1.96 -20.13 -1.90
N MET A 30 -0.75 -19.98 -1.36
CA MET A 30 0.46 -20.62 -1.90
C MET A 30 0.90 -21.78 -1.01
N SER A 31 1.13 -22.95 -1.62
CA SER A 31 1.83 -24.08 -1.02
C SER A 31 3.31 -23.75 -0.74
N PHE A 32 4.00 -24.62 -0.01
CA PHE A 32 5.44 -24.48 0.24
C PHE A 32 6.25 -24.33 -1.05
N ILE A 33 5.99 -25.17 -2.07
CA ILE A 33 6.71 -25.11 -3.35
C ILE A 33 6.42 -23.80 -4.09
N GLU A 34 5.17 -23.33 -4.04
CA GLU A 34 4.82 -22.04 -4.64
C GLU A 34 5.47 -20.88 -3.90
N ARG A 35 5.52 -20.88 -2.57
CA ARG A 35 6.27 -19.89 -1.77
C ARG A 35 7.76 -19.90 -2.10
N PHE A 36 8.35 -21.08 -2.26
CA PHE A 36 9.75 -21.25 -2.67
C PHE A 36 10.02 -20.63 -4.05
N VAL A 37 9.23 -21.03 -5.06
CA VAL A 37 9.35 -20.50 -6.44
C VAL A 37 9.07 -19.00 -6.49
N ASN A 38 8.06 -18.53 -5.76
CA ASN A 38 7.69 -17.12 -5.68
C ASN A 38 8.82 -16.27 -5.07
N SER A 39 9.46 -16.77 -4.01
CA SER A 39 10.59 -16.08 -3.35
C SER A 39 11.80 -15.97 -4.27
N ILE A 40 12.17 -17.05 -4.96
CA ILE A 40 13.27 -17.04 -5.93
C ILE A 40 12.94 -16.12 -7.11
N SER A 41 11.72 -16.19 -7.63
CA SER A 41 11.27 -15.34 -8.75
C SER A 41 11.27 -13.86 -8.37
N SER A 42 10.96 -13.54 -7.11
CA SER A 42 11.00 -12.18 -6.57
C SER A 42 12.42 -11.64 -6.53
N LEU A 43 13.36 -12.41 -5.96
CA LEU A 43 14.78 -12.05 -5.93
C LEU A 43 15.35 -11.88 -7.33
N PHE A 44 15.04 -12.81 -8.24
CA PHE A 44 15.47 -12.74 -9.63
C PHE A 44 14.90 -11.49 -10.33
N SER A 45 13.64 -11.14 -10.09
CA SER A 45 13.00 -9.95 -10.68
C SER A 45 13.67 -8.66 -10.20
N VAL A 46 13.99 -8.55 -8.92
CA VAL A 46 14.71 -7.40 -8.35
C VAL A 46 16.13 -7.30 -8.94
N ALA A 47 16.84 -8.42 -9.04
CA ALA A 47 18.17 -8.45 -9.64
C ALA A 47 18.13 -8.07 -11.12
N MET A 48 17.20 -8.62 -11.90
CA MET A 48 17.02 -8.27 -13.31
C MET A 48 16.67 -6.79 -13.49
N PHE A 49 15.82 -6.23 -12.64
CA PHE A 49 15.48 -4.82 -12.71
C PHE A 49 16.72 -3.94 -12.50
N ASN A 50 17.48 -4.18 -11.43
CA ASN A 50 18.62 -3.35 -11.07
C ASN A 50 19.82 -3.53 -12.02
N TYR A 51 20.17 -4.77 -12.35
CA TYR A 51 21.42 -5.07 -13.08
C TYR A 51 21.25 -5.18 -14.59
N ARG A 52 20.02 -5.31 -15.11
CA ARG A 52 19.78 -5.46 -16.55
C ARG A 52 18.83 -4.44 -17.13
N TYR A 53 17.71 -4.16 -16.47
CA TYR A 53 16.67 -3.28 -17.01
C TYR A 53 17.04 -1.80 -16.88
N LEU A 54 17.36 -1.32 -15.66
CA LEU A 54 17.73 0.08 -15.44
C LEU A 54 18.92 0.54 -16.30
N PRO A 55 20.03 -0.21 -16.42
CA PRO A 55 21.14 0.19 -17.28
C PRO A 55 20.74 0.30 -18.76
N LEU A 56 19.91 -0.61 -19.24
CA LEU A 56 19.41 -0.58 -20.62
C LEU A 56 18.52 0.63 -20.89
N VAL A 57 17.64 0.95 -19.95
CA VAL A 57 16.78 2.15 -20.04
C VAL A 57 17.63 3.41 -20.01
N GLU A 58 18.67 3.44 -19.18
CA GLU A 58 19.59 4.58 -19.12
C GLU A 58 20.34 4.79 -20.44
N GLU A 59 20.89 3.71 -21.02
CA GLU A 59 21.57 3.72 -22.32
C GLU A 59 20.62 4.19 -23.42
N ALA A 60 19.46 3.56 -23.55
CA ALA A 60 18.46 3.92 -24.57
C ALA A 60 17.97 5.37 -24.42
N CYS A 61 17.81 5.85 -23.18
CA CYS A 61 17.38 7.23 -22.92
C CYS A 61 18.46 8.25 -23.30
N LYS A 62 19.74 7.93 -23.07
CA LYS A 62 20.89 8.76 -23.47
C LYS A 62 21.04 8.77 -25.00
N GLU A 63 20.96 7.62 -25.64
CA GLU A 63 21.01 7.49 -27.11
C GLU A 63 19.89 8.27 -27.80
N ALA A 64 18.68 8.22 -27.25
CA ALA A 64 17.54 8.96 -27.77
C ALA A 64 17.60 10.49 -27.51
N GLY A 65 18.61 10.98 -26.78
CA GLY A 65 18.74 12.39 -26.40
C GLY A 65 17.65 12.87 -25.42
N VAL A 66 16.93 11.94 -24.79
CA VAL A 66 15.88 12.24 -23.78
C VAL A 66 16.53 12.51 -22.42
N CYS A 67 17.59 11.77 -22.11
CA CYS A 67 18.35 11.89 -20.87
C CYS A 67 19.61 12.74 -21.06
N ALA A 68 19.91 13.60 -20.07
CA ALA A 68 21.14 14.38 -20.08
C ALA A 68 22.38 13.47 -20.00
N PRO A 69 23.46 13.73 -20.76
CA PRO A 69 24.66 12.89 -20.72
C PRO A 69 25.27 12.77 -19.33
N GLU A 70 25.24 13.86 -18.55
CA GLU A 70 25.80 13.92 -17.19
C GLU A 70 24.77 13.68 -16.06
N MET A 71 23.64 13.05 -16.38
CA MET A 71 22.69 12.66 -15.34
C MET A 71 23.32 11.66 -14.36
N SER A 72 22.90 11.71 -13.08
CA SER A 72 23.18 10.60 -12.16
C SER A 72 22.59 9.29 -12.70
N PRO A 73 23.18 8.13 -12.36
CA PRO A 73 22.62 6.84 -12.74
C PRO A 73 21.14 6.73 -12.38
N LEU A 74 20.34 6.05 -13.21
CA LEU A 74 18.90 5.90 -12.95
C LEU A 74 18.62 5.25 -11.58
N GLN A 75 19.49 4.35 -11.14
CA GLN A 75 19.43 3.73 -9.80
C GLN A 75 19.50 4.78 -8.66
N ASP A 76 20.34 5.80 -8.79
CA ASP A 76 20.47 6.86 -7.78
C ASP A 76 19.32 7.86 -7.86
N ILE A 77 18.75 8.06 -9.04
CA ILE A 77 17.54 8.87 -9.22
C ILE A 77 16.35 8.20 -8.56
N THR A 78 16.12 6.90 -8.81
CA THR A 78 15.01 6.15 -8.19
C THR A 78 15.16 6.10 -6.67
N ARG A 79 16.37 5.88 -6.14
CA ARG A 79 16.66 5.93 -4.70
C ARG A 79 16.39 7.29 -4.06
N ARG A 80 16.36 8.40 -4.81
CA ARG A 80 16.02 9.74 -4.28
C ARG A 80 14.54 10.07 -4.34
N SER A 81 13.69 9.15 -4.80
CA SER A 81 12.23 9.32 -4.77
C SER A 81 11.73 9.62 -3.35
N ALA A 82 10.95 10.69 -3.23
CA ALA A 82 10.28 11.09 -1.99
C ALA A 82 8.97 10.32 -1.78
N MET A 83 8.30 9.96 -2.87
CA MET A 83 6.96 9.38 -2.89
C MET A 83 6.78 8.55 -4.16
N THR A 84 6.01 7.46 -4.08
CA THR A 84 5.59 6.66 -5.23
C THR A 84 4.07 6.56 -5.26
N PHE A 85 3.48 6.97 -6.39
CA PHE A 85 2.06 6.76 -6.68
C PHE A 85 1.88 5.43 -7.38
N ILE A 86 1.04 4.56 -6.83
CA ILE A 86 0.67 3.29 -7.47
C ILE A 86 -0.76 3.39 -8.01
N ASN A 87 -0.97 2.99 -9.27
CA ASN A 87 -2.32 2.90 -9.85
C ASN A 87 -3.01 1.62 -9.35
N ASN A 88 -3.17 1.52 -8.03
CA ASN A 88 -3.82 0.42 -7.32
C ASN A 88 -4.89 0.97 -6.39
N VAL A 89 -6.05 0.32 -6.34
CA VAL A 89 -7.15 0.72 -5.46
C VAL A 89 -7.04 -0.06 -4.17
N GLN A 90 -6.85 0.63 -3.05
CA GLN A 90 -6.58 0.02 -1.74
C GLN A 90 -7.62 -1.04 -1.34
N SER A 91 -8.90 -0.80 -1.63
CA SER A 91 -10.00 -1.74 -1.35
C SER A 91 -10.05 -2.96 -2.27
N LEU A 92 -9.35 -2.94 -3.41
CA LEU A 92 -9.29 -4.04 -4.37
C LEU A 92 -7.92 -4.75 -4.38
N GLU A 93 -7.03 -4.32 -3.50
CA GLU A 93 -5.72 -4.92 -3.34
C GLU A 93 -5.86 -6.34 -2.78
N THR A 94 -5.09 -7.27 -3.35
CA THR A 94 -5.11 -8.67 -2.91
C THR A 94 -3.73 -9.28 -3.15
N PRO A 95 -3.06 -9.76 -2.10
CA PRO A 95 -3.44 -9.68 -0.68
C PRO A 95 -3.32 -8.27 -0.11
N VAL A 96 -4.04 -8.01 0.99
CA VAL A 96 -3.81 -6.83 1.83
C VAL A 96 -2.46 -6.96 2.53
N ARG A 97 -1.64 -5.91 2.44
CA ARG A 97 -0.26 -5.88 2.95
C ARG A 97 0.13 -4.50 3.51
N PRO A 98 1.19 -4.41 4.33
CA PRO A 98 1.68 -3.12 4.83
C PRO A 98 2.49 -2.35 3.78
N TYR A 99 2.34 -1.03 3.81
CA TYR A 99 3.13 -0.09 3.01
C TYR A 99 3.74 1.01 3.89
N VAL A 100 4.94 1.45 3.53
CA VAL A 100 5.55 2.66 4.09
C VAL A 100 4.73 3.89 3.66
N PRO A 101 4.72 4.99 4.45
CA PRO A 101 3.97 6.20 4.10
C PRO A 101 4.32 6.83 2.75
N ALA A 102 5.50 6.52 2.22
CA ALA A 102 5.96 6.97 0.89
C ALA A 102 5.29 6.24 -0.30
N VAL A 103 4.41 5.26 -0.05
CA VAL A 103 3.60 4.61 -1.10
C VAL A 103 2.17 5.09 -0.98
N VAL A 104 1.67 5.72 -2.05
CA VAL A 104 0.32 6.29 -2.09
C VAL A 104 -0.51 5.58 -3.16
N HIS A 105 -1.61 4.98 -2.74
CA HIS A 105 -2.62 4.41 -3.63
C HIS A 105 -3.35 5.52 -4.38
N ALA A 106 -3.21 5.53 -5.71
CA ALA A 106 -3.91 6.42 -6.64
C ALA A 106 -4.59 5.60 -7.75
N GLY A 107 -5.23 4.49 -7.37
CA GLY A 107 -5.84 3.55 -8.29
C GLY A 107 -7.09 4.07 -8.98
N GLY A 108 -7.21 3.78 -10.27
CA GLY A 108 -8.33 4.26 -11.08
C GLY A 108 -8.08 5.63 -11.67
N LEU A 109 -6.82 6.11 -11.70
CA LEU A 109 -6.46 7.40 -12.29
C LEU A 109 -6.83 7.50 -13.76
N ASN A 110 -6.80 6.37 -14.48
CA ASN A 110 -7.25 6.28 -15.87
C ASN A 110 -8.78 6.25 -16.00
N CYS A 111 -9.54 5.90 -14.95
CA CYS A 111 -10.99 5.71 -15.00
C CYS A 111 -11.76 7.03 -14.83
N ARG A 112 -12.90 7.14 -15.50
CA ARG A 112 -13.83 8.28 -15.39
C ARG A 112 -15.26 7.86 -15.67
N ALA A 113 -16.21 8.68 -15.23
CA ALA A 113 -17.60 8.55 -15.67
C ALA A 113 -17.70 8.62 -17.22
N ALA A 114 -18.63 7.84 -17.77
CA ALA A 114 -18.91 7.86 -19.19
C ALA A 114 -19.48 9.22 -19.62
N LYS A 115 -19.01 9.69 -20.76
CA LYS A 115 -19.55 10.83 -21.50
C LYS A 115 -20.56 10.31 -22.53
N PRO A 116 -21.49 11.17 -23.01
CA PRO A 116 -22.40 10.80 -24.09
C PRO A 116 -21.65 10.26 -25.31
N LEU A 117 -22.13 9.14 -25.85
CA LEU A 117 -21.58 8.54 -27.06
C LEU A 117 -22.01 9.33 -28.31
N PRO A 118 -21.20 9.31 -29.38
CA PRO A 118 -21.65 9.69 -30.71
C PRO A 118 -22.94 8.95 -31.10
N ALA A 119 -23.85 9.64 -31.79
CA ALA A 119 -25.19 9.11 -32.11
C ALA A 119 -25.15 7.78 -32.87
N ASP A 120 -24.16 7.57 -33.74
CA ASP A 120 -24.02 6.33 -34.49
C ASP A 120 -23.66 5.13 -33.60
N LEU A 121 -22.89 5.35 -32.53
CA LEU A 121 -22.54 4.33 -31.53
C LEU A 121 -23.68 4.13 -30.54
N ALA A 122 -24.32 5.20 -30.06
CA ALA A 122 -25.48 5.12 -29.16
C ALA A 122 -26.62 4.32 -29.81
N ASN A 123 -27.04 4.72 -31.02
CA ASN A 123 -28.10 4.03 -31.76
C ASN A 123 -27.72 2.58 -32.10
N TRP A 124 -26.43 2.29 -32.31
CA TRP A 124 -25.96 0.94 -32.52
C TRP A 124 -26.16 0.07 -31.27
N ILE A 125 -25.77 0.59 -30.10
CA ILE A 125 -25.93 -0.14 -28.82
C ILE A 125 -27.40 -0.27 -28.45
N GLU A 126 -28.19 0.80 -28.56
CA GLU A 126 -29.63 0.76 -28.23
C GLU A 126 -30.41 -0.20 -29.13
N GLY A 127 -30.07 -0.23 -30.42
CA GLY A 127 -30.72 -1.16 -31.36
C GLY A 127 -30.38 -2.64 -31.14
N SER A 128 -29.54 -2.99 -30.16
CA SER A 128 -29.40 -4.39 -29.73
C SER A 128 -30.56 -4.89 -28.89
N GLY A 129 -31.40 -3.99 -28.37
CA GLY A 129 -32.48 -4.33 -27.45
C GLY A 129 -31.99 -5.14 -26.25
N ASP A 130 -32.81 -6.08 -25.80
CA ASP A 130 -32.54 -6.91 -24.61
C ASP A 130 -31.34 -7.84 -24.77
N ALA A 131 -30.98 -8.21 -26.01
CA ALA A 131 -29.81 -9.05 -26.27
C ALA A 131 -28.51 -8.38 -25.82
N GLY A 132 -28.46 -7.04 -25.86
CA GLY A 132 -27.31 -6.24 -25.46
C GLY A 132 -26.17 -6.24 -26.47
N THR A 133 -25.11 -5.50 -26.13
CA THR A 133 -23.93 -5.31 -26.98
C THR A 133 -22.68 -5.90 -26.34
N ILE A 134 -21.85 -6.54 -27.17
CA ILE A 134 -20.49 -6.98 -26.82
C ILE A 134 -19.50 -5.95 -27.38
N TYR A 135 -18.54 -5.54 -26.57
CA TYR A 135 -17.40 -4.74 -27.03
C TYR A 135 -16.17 -5.63 -27.18
N PHE A 136 -15.43 -5.54 -28.28
CA PHE A 136 -14.21 -6.33 -28.53
C PHE A 136 -13.02 -5.43 -28.88
N SER A 137 -11.94 -5.53 -28.09
CA SER A 137 -10.70 -4.78 -28.28
C SER A 137 -9.46 -5.50 -27.72
N LEU A 138 -8.49 -5.82 -28.57
CA LEU A 138 -7.20 -6.41 -28.17
C LEU A 138 -6.11 -5.38 -27.82
N GLY A 139 -6.51 -4.14 -27.50
CA GLY A 139 -5.59 -3.08 -27.13
C GLY A 139 -5.01 -2.30 -28.32
N SER A 140 -3.93 -1.56 -28.10
CA SER A 140 -3.26 -0.72 -29.10
C SER A 140 -1.96 -1.32 -29.66
N ALA A 141 -1.32 -2.20 -28.90
CA ALA A 141 -0.05 -2.82 -29.27
C ALA A 141 -0.23 -3.98 -30.27
N VAL A 142 -1.36 -4.68 -30.18
CA VAL A 142 -1.74 -5.72 -31.14
C VAL A 142 -2.35 -5.05 -32.35
N GLN A 143 -1.75 -5.26 -33.52
CA GLN A 143 -2.29 -4.75 -34.77
C GLN A 143 -3.33 -5.75 -35.30
N PRO A 144 -4.62 -5.37 -35.40
CA PRO A 144 -5.66 -6.31 -35.85
C PRO A 144 -5.41 -6.87 -37.26
N LYS A 145 -4.72 -6.10 -38.11
CA LYS A 145 -4.32 -6.52 -39.46
C LYS A 145 -3.35 -7.71 -39.49
N ASP A 146 -2.63 -7.96 -38.40
CA ASP A 146 -1.65 -9.05 -38.30
C ASP A 146 -2.30 -10.32 -37.71
N MET A 147 -3.61 -10.29 -37.42
CA MET A 147 -4.38 -11.47 -36.99
C MET A 147 -4.53 -12.44 -38.17
N PRO A 148 -4.09 -13.72 -38.03
CA PRO A 148 -4.26 -14.70 -39.09
C PRO A 148 -5.75 -14.93 -39.42
N ASP A 149 -6.04 -15.17 -40.70
CA ASP A 149 -7.41 -15.37 -41.18
C ASP A 149 -8.15 -16.50 -40.45
N THR A 150 -7.43 -17.57 -40.09
CA THR A 150 -7.97 -18.70 -39.32
C THR A 150 -8.61 -18.26 -38.01
N TYR A 151 -7.97 -17.38 -37.24
CA TYR A 151 -8.51 -16.86 -35.98
C TYR A 151 -9.57 -15.78 -36.23
N ARG A 152 -9.38 -14.95 -37.26
CA ARG A 152 -10.37 -13.92 -37.65
C ARG A 152 -11.72 -14.56 -38.01
N GLU A 153 -11.70 -15.68 -38.74
CA GLU A 153 -12.88 -16.44 -39.11
C GLU A 153 -13.61 -17.02 -37.89
N VAL A 154 -12.87 -17.51 -36.88
CA VAL A 154 -13.48 -17.96 -35.61
C VAL A 154 -14.33 -16.86 -34.97
N PHE A 155 -13.79 -15.64 -34.86
CA PHE A 155 -14.55 -14.51 -34.30
C PHE A 155 -15.75 -14.13 -35.17
N VAL A 156 -15.56 -14.05 -36.50
CA VAL A 156 -16.63 -13.73 -37.45
C VAL A 156 -17.78 -14.75 -37.37
N ASN A 157 -17.47 -16.04 -37.40
CA ASN A 157 -18.44 -17.12 -37.37
C ASN A 157 -19.20 -17.12 -36.04
N VAL A 158 -18.50 -17.00 -34.91
CA VAL A 158 -19.15 -16.93 -33.60
C VAL A 158 -20.03 -15.69 -33.49
N PHE A 159 -19.50 -14.49 -33.78
CA PHE A 159 -20.26 -13.25 -33.68
C PHE A 159 -21.50 -13.27 -34.59
N SER A 160 -21.39 -13.78 -35.81
CA SER A 160 -22.55 -13.90 -36.73
C SER A 160 -23.69 -14.74 -36.17
N SER A 161 -23.38 -15.70 -35.29
CA SER A 161 -24.34 -16.63 -34.72
C SER A 161 -24.99 -16.13 -33.41
N LEU A 162 -24.57 -14.97 -32.91
CA LEU A 162 -25.05 -14.40 -31.65
C LEU A 162 -26.16 -13.37 -31.89
N PRO A 163 -27.18 -13.28 -31.01
CA PRO A 163 -28.19 -12.24 -31.07
C PRO A 163 -27.65 -10.85 -30.66
N GLN A 164 -26.51 -10.80 -29.96
CA GLN A 164 -25.86 -9.56 -29.56
C GLN A 164 -25.39 -8.76 -30.77
N ARG A 165 -25.42 -7.43 -30.65
CA ARG A 165 -24.59 -6.58 -31.52
C ARG A 165 -23.16 -6.55 -30.99
N VAL A 166 -22.19 -6.41 -31.88
CA VAL A 166 -20.77 -6.37 -31.53
C VAL A 166 -20.15 -5.08 -32.06
N ILE A 167 -19.45 -4.38 -31.18
CA ILE A 167 -18.53 -3.31 -31.56
C ILE A 167 -17.13 -3.90 -31.54
N TRP A 168 -16.43 -3.90 -32.67
CA TRP A 168 -15.11 -4.48 -32.80
C TRP A 168 -14.11 -3.41 -33.22
N LYS A 169 -13.11 -3.15 -32.37
CA LYS A 169 -11.96 -2.32 -32.72
C LYS A 169 -11.13 -2.99 -33.82
N TRP A 170 -11.13 -2.39 -35.01
CA TRP A 170 -10.45 -2.93 -36.20
C TRP A 170 -9.72 -1.84 -36.97
N HIS A 171 -8.57 -2.16 -37.57
CA HIS A 171 -7.71 -1.14 -38.19
C HIS A 171 -8.35 -0.50 -39.43
N GLU A 172 -9.06 -1.30 -40.22
CA GLU A 172 -9.70 -0.89 -41.47
C GLU A 172 -11.21 -0.64 -41.29
N GLY A 173 -11.82 0.09 -42.23
CA GLY A 173 -13.29 0.27 -42.25
C GLY A 173 -14.07 -0.95 -42.74
N THR A 174 -13.36 -1.93 -43.32
CA THR A 174 -13.92 -3.11 -43.98
C THR A 174 -13.22 -4.38 -43.50
N MET A 175 -13.93 -5.51 -43.56
CA MET A 175 -13.38 -6.84 -43.28
C MET A 175 -14.13 -7.84 -44.16
N ALA A 176 -13.41 -8.77 -44.80
CA ALA A 176 -14.03 -9.85 -45.57
C ALA A 176 -14.92 -10.71 -44.65
N GLY A 177 -16.15 -10.99 -45.07
CA GLY A 177 -17.11 -11.79 -44.28
C GLY A 177 -17.68 -11.08 -43.05
N LYS A 178 -17.54 -9.75 -42.91
CA LYS A 178 -18.06 -9.00 -41.76
C LYS A 178 -19.57 -9.25 -41.54
N PRO A 179 -19.99 -9.79 -40.37
CA PRO A 179 -21.41 -10.02 -40.07
C PRO A 179 -22.22 -8.71 -40.00
N SER A 180 -23.54 -8.80 -40.21
CA SER A 180 -24.44 -7.66 -40.15
C SER A 180 -24.60 -7.10 -38.73
N ASN A 181 -24.43 -7.92 -37.69
CA ASN A 181 -24.45 -7.53 -36.28
C ASN A 181 -23.09 -7.05 -35.76
N VAL A 182 -22.09 -6.85 -36.62
CA VAL A 182 -20.76 -6.34 -36.25
C VAL A 182 -20.52 -4.94 -36.84
N LYS A 183 -20.17 -3.98 -35.97
CA LYS A 183 -19.70 -2.64 -36.34
C LYS A 183 -18.20 -2.52 -36.08
N LEU A 184 -17.45 -2.15 -37.12
CA LEU A 184 -16.01 -1.93 -37.06
C LEU A 184 -15.70 -0.45 -36.82
N ALA A 185 -14.66 -0.18 -36.05
CA ALA A 185 -14.10 1.17 -35.92
C ALA A 185 -12.63 1.12 -35.50
N LYS A 186 -11.84 2.06 -36.03
CA LYS A 186 -10.40 2.17 -35.73
C LYS A 186 -10.12 2.73 -34.34
N TRP A 187 -10.86 3.76 -33.96
CA TRP A 187 -10.75 4.42 -32.66
C TRP A 187 -12.13 4.44 -32.01
N LEU A 188 -12.21 3.99 -30.76
CA LEU A 188 -13.45 3.86 -30.02
C LEU A 188 -13.32 4.47 -28.63
N PRO A 189 -14.29 5.27 -28.17
CA PRO A 189 -14.27 5.84 -26.82
C PRO A 189 -14.57 4.74 -25.78
N GLN A 190 -13.58 3.91 -25.48
CA GLN A 190 -13.72 2.66 -24.71
C GLN A 190 -14.48 2.85 -23.39
N GLN A 191 -14.15 3.85 -22.58
CA GLN A 191 -14.86 4.08 -21.32
C GLN A 191 -16.30 4.55 -21.48
N ASP A 192 -16.59 5.28 -22.55
CA ASP A 192 -17.95 5.75 -22.82
C ASP A 192 -18.82 4.57 -23.32
N ILE A 193 -18.23 3.63 -24.05
CA ILE A 193 -18.87 2.37 -24.46
C ILE A 193 -19.10 1.48 -23.23
N LEU A 194 -18.06 1.25 -22.43
CA LEU A 194 -18.15 0.41 -21.24
C LEU A 194 -19.15 0.96 -20.22
N GLY A 195 -19.26 2.28 -20.07
CA GLY A 195 -20.25 2.89 -19.18
C GLY A 195 -21.67 3.00 -19.76
N HIS A 196 -21.91 2.52 -20.98
CA HIS A 196 -23.25 2.51 -21.57
C HIS A 196 -24.06 1.31 -21.05
N PRO A 197 -25.32 1.48 -20.60
CA PRO A 197 -26.10 0.42 -19.96
C PRO A 197 -26.43 -0.79 -20.87
N GLY A 198 -26.37 -0.60 -22.18
CA GLY A 198 -26.59 -1.65 -23.17
C GLY A 198 -25.39 -2.59 -23.40
N VAL A 199 -24.21 -2.29 -22.86
CA VAL A 199 -23.01 -3.14 -23.00
C VAL A 199 -23.00 -4.21 -21.91
N ARG A 200 -22.87 -5.48 -22.32
CA ARG A 200 -23.03 -6.65 -21.43
C ARG A 200 -21.74 -7.43 -21.21
N LEU A 201 -20.81 -7.37 -22.15
CA LEU A 201 -19.56 -8.12 -22.09
C LEU A 201 -18.46 -7.36 -22.82
N PHE A 202 -17.27 -7.31 -22.21
CA PHE A 202 -16.07 -6.81 -22.85
C PHE A 202 -15.11 -7.96 -23.17
N ILE A 203 -14.88 -8.23 -24.45
CA ILE A 203 -13.83 -9.15 -24.90
C ILE A 203 -12.53 -8.35 -25.06
N SER A 204 -11.48 -8.74 -24.34
CA SER A 204 -10.24 -7.96 -24.26
C SER A 204 -9.01 -8.85 -24.15
N HIS A 205 -7.86 -8.31 -24.55
CA HIS A 205 -6.55 -8.89 -24.25
C HIS A 205 -6.18 -8.93 -22.75
N GLY A 206 -6.93 -8.24 -21.87
CA GLY A 206 -6.67 -8.26 -20.42
C GLY A 206 -5.55 -7.33 -19.95
N GLY A 207 -5.20 -6.29 -20.71
CA GLY A 207 -4.25 -5.27 -20.26
C GLY A 207 -4.74 -4.51 -19.01
N LEU A 208 -3.80 -4.04 -18.18
CA LEU A 208 -4.07 -3.42 -16.88
C LEU A 208 -5.13 -2.30 -16.92
N PHE A 209 -5.06 -1.38 -17.87
CA PHE A 209 -6.05 -0.30 -17.93
C PHE A 209 -7.43 -0.80 -18.37
N SER A 210 -7.50 -1.78 -19.27
CA SER A 210 -8.77 -2.39 -19.66
C SER A 210 -9.44 -3.11 -18.48
N THR A 211 -8.68 -3.79 -17.61
CA THR A 211 -9.24 -4.44 -16.41
C THR A 211 -9.71 -3.43 -15.37
N PHE A 212 -9.05 -2.28 -15.24
CA PHE A 212 -9.51 -1.17 -14.40
C PHE A 212 -10.82 -0.57 -14.93
N GLU A 213 -10.91 -0.34 -16.23
CA GLU A 213 -12.07 0.30 -16.86
C GLU A 213 -13.30 -0.60 -16.84
N THR A 214 -13.12 -1.91 -17.10
CA THR A 214 -14.22 -2.88 -17.00
C THR A 214 -14.75 -2.99 -15.58
N THR A 215 -13.85 -2.96 -14.58
CA THR A 215 -14.21 -2.99 -13.16
C THR A 215 -14.94 -1.71 -12.77
N TYR A 216 -14.43 -0.55 -13.18
CA TYR A 216 -15.05 0.74 -12.88
C TYR A 216 -16.47 0.85 -13.44
N HIS A 217 -16.67 0.45 -14.69
CA HIS A 217 -17.97 0.51 -15.38
C HIS A 217 -18.88 -0.71 -15.14
N ALA A 218 -18.45 -1.65 -14.31
CA ALA A 218 -19.22 -2.84 -13.94
C ALA A 218 -19.62 -3.72 -15.15
N VAL A 219 -18.70 -3.92 -16.10
CA VAL A 219 -18.89 -4.81 -17.26
C VAL A 219 -18.01 -6.06 -17.10
N PRO A 220 -18.57 -7.29 -17.15
CA PRO A 220 -17.78 -8.52 -17.15
C PRO A 220 -16.80 -8.61 -18.32
N MET A 221 -15.70 -9.34 -18.15
CA MET A 221 -14.65 -9.44 -19.18
C MET A 221 -14.38 -10.88 -19.62
N LEU A 222 -14.35 -11.11 -20.93
CA LEU A 222 -13.72 -12.30 -21.50
C LEU A 222 -12.30 -11.95 -21.95
N GLY A 223 -11.31 -12.52 -21.27
CA GLY A 223 -9.90 -12.29 -21.55
C GLY A 223 -9.32 -13.26 -22.58
N ILE A 224 -8.54 -12.73 -23.50
CA ILE A 224 -7.72 -13.51 -24.44
C ILE A 224 -6.29 -12.95 -24.37
N PRO A 225 -5.49 -13.34 -23.35
CA PRO A 225 -4.16 -12.80 -23.13
C PRO A 225 -3.18 -13.20 -24.24
N LEU A 226 -2.28 -12.29 -24.58
CA LEU A 226 -1.33 -12.44 -25.68
C LEU A 226 0.13 -12.33 -25.20
N PHE A 227 0.45 -11.37 -24.32
CA PHE A 227 1.82 -11.16 -23.84
C PHE A 227 1.88 -10.34 -22.55
N ALA A 228 3.09 -10.16 -22.01
CA ALA A 228 3.39 -9.35 -20.82
C ALA A 228 2.56 -9.73 -19.59
N ASP A 229 1.91 -8.75 -18.96
CA ASP A 229 1.17 -8.86 -17.71
C ASP A 229 -0.25 -9.41 -17.88
N GLN A 230 -0.76 -9.44 -19.12
CA GLN A 230 -2.14 -9.77 -19.47
C GLN A 230 -2.62 -11.10 -18.87
N ALA A 231 -1.82 -12.16 -18.97
CA ALA A 231 -2.19 -13.46 -18.42
C ALA A 231 -2.35 -13.42 -16.89
N THR A 232 -1.53 -12.64 -16.19
CA THR A 232 -1.70 -12.50 -14.74
C THR A 232 -2.89 -11.62 -14.38
N ASN A 233 -3.15 -10.57 -15.16
CA ASN A 233 -4.34 -9.73 -15.00
C ASN A 233 -5.63 -10.53 -15.18
N MET A 234 -5.66 -11.40 -16.18
CA MET A 234 -6.80 -12.27 -16.43
C MET A 234 -6.95 -13.35 -15.37
N HIS A 235 -5.86 -13.97 -14.93
CA HIS A 235 -5.90 -14.91 -13.81
C HIS A 235 -6.51 -14.27 -12.55
N LYS A 236 -6.10 -13.04 -12.22
CA LYS A 236 -6.69 -12.28 -11.10
C LYS A 236 -8.17 -11.97 -11.34
N SER A 237 -8.53 -11.50 -12.53
CA SER A 237 -9.91 -11.14 -12.86
C SER A 237 -10.85 -12.36 -12.82
N THR A 238 -10.36 -13.54 -13.21
CA THR A 238 -11.09 -14.81 -13.08
C THR A 238 -11.20 -15.25 -11.63
N ALA A 239 -10.13 -15.15 -10.83
CA ALA A 239 -10.19 -15.43 -9.39
C ALA A 239 -11.16 -14.49 -8.65
N ASP A 240 -11.28 -13.26 -9.13
CA ASP A 240 -12.24 -12.26 -8.64
C ASP A 240 -13.68 -12.50 -9.10
N GLY A 241 -13.92 -13.50 -9.96
CA GLY A 241 -15.24 -13.87 -10.47
C GLY A 241 -15.82 -12.92 -11.52
N ILE A 242 -15.03 -11.95 -12.02
CA ILE A 242 -15.50 -10.94 -12.98
C ILE A 242 -15.16 -11.28 -14.43
N ALA A 243 -14.40 -12.35 -14.65
CA ALA A 243 -13.90 -12.70 -15.96
C ALA A 243 -13.77 -14.19 -16.21
N GLU A 244 -13.78 -14.56 -17.49
CA GLU A 244 -13.28 -15.83 -18.00
C GLU A 244 -12.03 -15.60 -18.85
N THR A 245 -11.20 -16.62 -19.01
CA THR A 245 -9.97 -16.54 -19.81
C THR A 245 -9.91 -17.67 -20.83
N ILE A 246 -9.64 -17.35 -22.09
CA ILE A 246 -9.32 -18.32 -23.14
C ILE A 246 -7.88 -18.08 -23.57
N GLN A 247 -7.04 -19.11 -23.54
CA GLN A 247 -5.69 -19.00 -24.11
C GLN A 247 -5.79 -18.89 -25.63
N TRP A 248 -4.92 -18.08 -26.23
CA TRP A 248 -4.95 -17.85 -27.67
C TRP A 248 -4.87 -19.15 -28.49
N ASP A 249 -4.03 -20.08 -28.06
CA ASP A 249 -3.80 -21.36 -28.75
C ASP A 249 -4.98 -22.34 -28.63
N ASP A 250 -5.85 -22.15 -27.63
CA ASP A 250 -7.05 -22.97 -27.42
C ASP A 250 -8.28 -22.40 -28.15
N LEU A 251 -8.14 -21.26 -28.83
CA LEU A 251 -9.27 -20.53 -29.41
C LEU A 251 -9.93 -21.35 -30.54
N SER A 252 -11.18 -21.73 -30.31
CA SER A 252 -12.06 -22.40 -31.28
C SER A 252 -13.45 -21.77 -31.26
N GLU A 253 -14.23 -21.96 -32.33
CA GLU A 253 -15.60 -21.45 -32.42
C GLU A 253 -16.47 -21.96 -31.27
N GLU A 254 -16.37 -23.26 -30.96
CA GLU A 254 -17.12 -23.89 -29.89
C GLU A 254 -16.76 -23.29 -28.52
N LEU A 255 -15.46 -23.20 -28.21
CA LEU A 255 -15.00 -22.68 -26.92
C LEU A 255 -15.37 -21.20 -26.75
N LEU A 256 -15.16 -20.38 -27.78
CA LEU A 256 -15.47 -18.95 -27.75
C LEU A 256 -16.98 -18.73 -27.57
N LYS A 257 -17.81 -19.40 -28.39
CA LYS A 257 -19.27 -19.27 -28.32
C LYS A 257 -19.81 -19.72 -26.98
N ARG A 258 -19.40 -20.91 -26.51
CA ARG A 258 -19.85 -21.46 -25.22
C ARG A 258 -19.49 -20.52 -24.06
N THR A 259 -18.30 -19.95 -24.06
CA THR A 259 -17.84 -19.05 -23.00
C THR A 259 -18.59 -17.72 -23.03
N ILE A 260 -18.80 -17.12 -24.21
CA ILE A 260 -19.61 -15.89 -24.35
C ILE A 260 -21.04 -16.14 -23.84
N VAL A 261 -21.69 -17.22 -24.28
CA VAL A 261 -23.07 -17.56 -23.87
C VAL A 261 -23.13 -17.77 -22.35
N LYS A 262 -22.19 -18.54 -21.78
CA LYS A 262 -22.08 -18.75 -20.33
C LYS A 262 -22.04 -17.41 -19.58
N MET A 263 -21.13 -16.52 -19.95
CA MET A 263 -20.94 -15.23 -19.28
C MET A 263 -22.13 -14.30 -19.39
N LEU A 264 -22.85 -14.33 -20.51
CA LEU A 264 -24.05 -13.51 -20.71
C LEU A 264 -25.29 -14.08 -20.01
N SER A 265 -25.33 -15.41 -19.77
CA SER A 265 -26.46 -16.09 -19.12
C SER A 265 -26.36 -16.19 -17.60
N ASP A 266 -25.15 -16.20 -17.04
CA ASP A 266 -24.90 -16.41 -15.61
C ASP A 266 -24.72 -15.06 -14.91
N ASP A 267 -25.70 -14.69 -14.08
CA ASP A 267 -25.72 -13.39 -13.40
C ASP A 267 -24.59 -13.19 -12.38
N LYS A 268 -23.84 -14.25 -12.04
CA LYS A 268 -22.73 -14.15 -11.08
C LYS A 268 -21.65 -13.19 -11.55
N TYR A 269 -21.36 -13.13 -12.86
CA TYR A 269 -20.31 -12.25 -13.38
C TYR A 269 -20.71 -10.79 -13.24
N GLU A 270 -21.97 -10.47 -13.58
CA GLU A 270 -22.53 -9.13 -13.41
C GLU A 270 -22.56 -8.72 -11.93
N LYS A 271 -23.06 -9.59 -11.05
CA LYS A 271 -23.09 -9.35 -9.59
C LYS A 271 -21.69 -9.12 -9.04
N ALA A 272 -20.72 -9.96 -9.41
CA ALA A 272 -19.34 -9.86 -8.96
C ALA A 272 -18.70 -8.54 -9.42
N VAL A 273 -18.83 -8.17 -10.70
CA VAL A 273 -18.20 -6.95 -11.23
C VAL A 273 -18.88 -5.68 -10.70
N ARG A 274 -20.20 -5.70 -10.46
CA ARG A 274 -20.90 -4.60 -9.78
C ARG A 274 -20.41 -4.41 -8.36
N GLN A 275 -20.25 -5.49 -7.60
CA GLN A 275 -19.69 -5.40 -6.24
C GLN A 275 -18.27 -4.84 -6.26
N ARG A 276 -17.43 -5.26 -7.21
CA ARG A 276 -16.07 -4.71 -7.35
C ARG A 276 -16.06 -3.25 -7.80
N SER A 277 -16.97 -2.84 -8.68
CA SER A 277 -17.14 -1.43 -9.08
C SER A 277 -17.48 -0.54 -7.88
N LEU A 278 -18.38 -1.01 -7.00
CA LEU A 278 -18.72 -0.30 -5.76
C LEU A 278 -17.49 -0.12 -4.86
N LEU A 279 -16.71 -1.18 -4.65
CA LEU A 279 -15.47 -1.11 -3.88
C LEU A 279 -14.43 -0.18 -4.54
N MET A 280 -14.33 -0.21 -5.87
CA MET A 280 -13.40 0.61 -6.63
C MET A 280 -13.68 2.11 -6.45
N ARG A 281 -14.96 2.47 -6.38
CA ARG A 281 -15.43 3.86 -6.36
C ARG A 281 -15.62 4.41 -4.95
N ASP A 282 -15.73 3.57 -3.93
CA ASP A 282 -15.81 3.97 -2.51
C ASP A 282 -14.40 4.28 -1.97
N GLN A 283 -13.89 5.46 -2.34
CA GLN A 283 -12.63 6.02 -1.88
C GLN A 283 -12.89 7.40 -1.26
N PRO A 284 -12.15 7.79 -0.20
CA PRO A 284 -12.40 9.07 0.50
C PRO A 284 -12.04 10.30 -0.35
N LEU A 285 -11.02 10.17 -1.19
CA LEU A 285 -10.60 11.15 -2.18
C LEU A 285 -10.58 10.48 -3.55
N SER A 286 -10.82 11.25 -4.61
CA SER A 286 -10.55 10.74 -5.96
C SER A 286 -9.04 10.48 -6.15
N PRO A 287 -8.66 9.61 -7.10
CA PRO A 287 -7.26 9.38 -7.42
C PRO A 287 -6.52 10.67 -7.81
N GLN A 288 -7.20 11.58 -8.52
CA GLN A 288 -6.63 12.87 -8.93
C GLN A 288 -6.39 13.80 -7.72
N GLU A 289 -7.35 13.90 -6.80
CA GLU A 289 -7.20 14.68 -5.56
C GLU A 289 -6.09 14.11 -4.67
N THR A 290 -6.00 12.78 -4.59
CA THR A 290 -4.94 12.08 -3.83
C THR A 290 -3.56 12.44 -4.37
N VAL A 291 -3.36 12.34 -5.69
CA VAL A 291 -2.09 12.72 -6.33
C VAL A 291 -1.79 14.20 -6.09
N ALA A 292 -2.77 15.09 -6.31
CA ALA A 292 -2.59 16.52 -6.11
C ALA A 292 -2.19 16.87 -4.67
N TYR A 293 -2.87 16.30 -3.68
CA TYR A 293 -2.58 16.54 -2.27
C TYR A 293 -1.15 16.12 -1.91
N TRP A 294 -0.76 14.88 -2.24
CA TRP A 294 0.54 14.34 -1.85
C TRP A 294 1.70 14.96 -2.62
N THR A 295 1.50 15.34 -3.89
CA THR A 295 2.49 16.15 -4.61
C THR A 295 2.71 17.49 -3.91
N GLN A 296 1.62 18.19 -3.55
CA GLN A 296 1.75 19.45 -2.81
C GLN A 296 2.36 19.23 -1.43
N TYR A 297 2.03 18.15 -0.73
CA TYR A 297 2.62 17.80 0.57
C TYR A 297 4.13 17.66 0.47
N VAL A 298 4.63 16.91 -0.52
CA VAL A 298 6.08 16.75 -0.76
C VAL A 298 6.74 18.10 -1.04
N ILE A 299 6.09 18.98 -1.80
CA ILE A 299 6.60 20.34 -2.08
C ILE A 299 6.64 21.19 -0.80
N ARG A 300 5.53 21.24 -0.03
CA ARG A 300 5.41 21.98 1.24
C ARG A 300 6.49 21.57 2.24
N HIS A 301 6.78 20.27 2.30
CA HIS A 301 7.75 19.67 3.23
C HIS A 301 9.11 19.37 2.61
N ARG A 302 9.47 20.03 1.50
CA ARG A 302 10.80 19.99 0.88
C ARG A 302 11.35 18.57 0.68
N GLY A 303 10.51 17.69 0.12
CA GLY A 303 10.85 16.28 -0.11
C GLY A 303 10.29 15.33 0.95
N ALA A 304 9.57 15.82 1.97
CA ALA A 304 8.94 15.03 3.03
C ALA A 304 9.88 13.95 3.66
N PRO A 305 11.08 14.32 4.12
CA PRO A 305 12.07 13.36 4.61
C PRO A 305 11.57 12.53 5.81
N HIS A 306 10.60 13.03 6.57
CA HIS A 306 9.97 12.32 7.69
C HIS A 306 9.06 11.15 7.27
N LEU A 307 8.71 11.04 5.98
CA LEU A 307 7.97 9.90 5.42
C LEU A 307 8.88 8.87 4.76
N ARG A 308 10.17 9.17 4.61
CA ARG A 308 11.16 8.28 3.99
C ARG A 308 11.49 7.14 4.94
N SER A 309 11.50 5.92 4.39
CA SER A 309 11.94 4.75 5.13
C SER A 309 13.43 4.84 5.48
N PRO A 310 13.84 4.61 6.74
CA PRO A 310 15.24 4.58 7.15
C PRO A 310 16.00 3.39 6.55
N ILE A 311 15.30 2.37 6.03
CA ILE A 311 15.91 1.23 5.33
C ILE A 311 16.76 1.69 4.15
N LYS A 312 16.43 2.84 3.54
CA LYS A 312 17.18 3.41 2.40
C LYS A 312 18.59 3.86 2.78
N ASP A 313 18.86 4.06 4.06
CA ASP A 313 20.17 4.50 4.58
C ASP A 313 20.99 3.34 5.15
N LEU A 314 20.44 2.12 5.15
CA LEU A 314 21.14 0.93 5.62
C LEU A 314 22.09 0.37 4.53
N PRO A 315 23.34 -0.01 4.89
CA PRO A 315 24.20 -0.80 4.02
C PRO A 315 23.53 -2.12 3.61
N CYS A 316 23.80 -2.61 2.40
CA CYS A 316 23.17 -3.81 1.83
C CYS A 316 23.15 -5.06 2.76
N PRO A 317 24.22 -5.40 3.50
CA PRO A 317 24.18 -6.51 4.47
C PRO A 317 23.15 -6.29 5.60
N ASN A 318 22.94 -5.05 6.04
CA ASN A 318 22.00 -4.71 7.11
C ASN A 318 20.54 -4.78 6.65
N VAL A 319 20.27 -4.53 5.36
CA VAL A 319 18.95 -4.78 4.76
C VAL A 319 18.64 -6.28 4.80
N MET A 320 19.61 -7.14 4.49
CA MET A 320 19.46 -8.60 4.58
C MET A 320 19.27 -9.09 6.02
N PHE A 321 19.94 -8.45 7.00
CA PHE A 321 19.67 -8.70 8.42
C PHE A 321 18.32 -8.17 8.90
N THR A 322 17.75 -7.13 8.27
CA THR A 322 16.40 -6.66 8.61
C THR A 322 15.35 -7.73 8.28
N TYR A 323 15.51 -8.43 7.14
CA TYR A 323 14.70 -9.63 6.81
C TYR A 323 14.89 -10.79 7.81
N LEU A 324 16.02 -10.87 8.53
CA LEU A 324 16.30 -11.87 9.57
C LEU A 324 15.84 -11.42 10.97
N HIS A 325 15.89 -10.12 11.29
CA HIS A 325 15.50 -9.57 12.59
C HIS A 325 13.98 -9.65 12.81
N GLU A 326 13.21 -9.69 11.73
CA GLU A 326 11.76 -9.95 11.74
C GLU A 326 11.40 -11.38 12.20
N VAL A 327 12.34 -12.34 12.15
CA VAL A 327 12.14 -13.72 12.62
C VAL A 327 12.05 -13.80 14.15
N VAL A 328 12.59 -12.82 14.88
CA VAL A 328 12.71 -12.88 16.35
C VAL A 328 11.48 -12.30 17.06
N GLY A 329 10.58 -11.60 16.35
CA GLY A 329 9.29 -11.13 16.86
C GLY A 329 9.35 -10.32 18.16
N ASN A 330 9.24 -9.00 18.10
CA ASN A 330 9.04 -8.23 19.33
C ASN A 330 7.71 -8.61 19.98
N VAL A 331 7.79 -9.18 21.19
CA VAL A 331 6.66 -9.42 22.06
C VAL A 331 6.33 -8.09 22.76
N ASP A 332 5.41 -7.32 22.16
CA ASP A 332 4.82 -6.19 22.86
C ASP A 332 3.82 -6.71 23.91
N PHE A 333 4.13 -6.45 25.18
CA PHE A 333 3.21 -6.71 26.28
C PHE A 333 2.13 -5.63 26.32
N PRO A 334 0.84 -5.98 26.54
CA PRO A 334 -0.22 -5.00 26.67
C PRO A 334 0.02 -4.10 27.88
N SER A 335 0.18 -2.80 27.63
CA SER A 335 0.32 -1.77 28.66
C SER A 335 -1.06 -1.47 29.29
N PHE A 336 -1.20 -1.81 30.57
CA PHE A 336 -2.31 -1.39 31.42
C PHE A 336 -2.01 0.01 31.99
N VAL A 337 -3.00 0.90 32.01
CA VAL A 337 -2.85 2.28 32.50
C VAL A 337 -3.45 2.41 33.91
N PRO A 338 -2.64 2.45 34.99
CA PRO A 338 -3.13 2.86 36.31
C PRO A 338 -2.94 4.37 36.55
N MET A 339 -3.84 4.98 37.34
CA MET A 339 -3.81 6.40 37.77
C MET A 339 -3.37 6.49 39.25
N MET A 340 -2.52 7.46 39.61
CA MET A 340 -2.01 7.64 40.99
C MET A 340 -3.06 8.19 41.98
N GLY A 341 -3.01 7.81 43.27
CA GLY A 341 -4.00 8.22 44.27
C GLY A 341 -3.56 8.61 45.69
N LEU A 342 -2.27 8.55 46.08
CA LEU A 342 -1.77 9.11 47.35
C LEU A 342 -0.73 10.23 47.10
N PRO A 343 -0.59 11.21 48.01
CA PRO A 343 0.26 12.36 47.81
C PRO A 343 1.73 12.00 48.01
N MET A 344 2.61 12.55 47.16
CA MET A 344 4.06 12.31 47.18
C MET A 344 4.73 13.10 48.31
N THR A 345 4.51 12.70 49.57
CA THR A 345 5.01 13.41 50.76
C THR A 345 6.39 12.98 51.23
N HIS A 346 6.97 11.91 50.64
CA HIS A 346 8.30 11.39 50.94
C HIS A 346 8.87 10.62 49.73
N PRO A 347 10.21 10.39 49.67
CA PRO A 347 10.82 9.56 48.63
C PRO A 347 10.24 8.14 48.67
N MET A 348 9.48 7.77 47.65
CA MET A 348 8.86 6.44 47.52
C MET A 348 9.70 5.56 46.61
N ASN A 349 9.89 4.28 46.95
CA ASN A 349 10.49 3.31 46.05
C ASN A 349 9.50 2.86 44.94
N PHE A 350 9.98 2.09 43.97
CA PHE A 350 9.17 1.63 42.84
C PHE A 350 7.90 0.86 43.26
N ILE A 351 7.99 -0.02 44.25
CA ILE A 351 6.84 -0.82 44.73
C ILE A 351 5.81 0.08 45.40
N GLU A 352 6.26 1.07 46.17
CA GLU A 352 5.37 2.05 46.79
C GLU A 352 4.65 2.89 45.72
N ARG A 353 5.35 3.38 44.70
CA ARG A 353 4.73 4.10 43.56
C ARG A 353 3.71 3.23 42.82
N PHE A 354 4.00 1.94 42.65
CA PHE A 354 3.14 0.97 41.99
C PHE A 354 1.87 0.65 42.81
N LEU A 355 2.02 0.31 44.10
CA LEU A 355 0.90 -0.03 44.99
C LEU A 355 -0.01 1.17 45.26
N ASN A 356 0.55 2.36 45.35
CA ASN A 356 -0.15 3.63 45.49
C ASN A 356 -1.02 3.96 44.25
N SER A 357 -0.67 3.40 43.09
CA SER A 357 -1.48 3.50 41.87
C SER A 357 -2.66 2.51 41.85
N ILE A 358 -2.70 1.51 42.75
CA ILE A 358 -3.80 0.53 42.88
C ILE A 358 -4.84 0.98 43.91
N SER A 359 -4.43 1.70 44.96
CA SER A 359 -5.33 2.19 46.04
C SER A 359 -6.21 3.38 45.62
N SER A 360 -5.95 3.99 44.47
CA SER A 360 -6.58 5.22 43.97
C SER A 360 -8.00 5.07 43.43
N LEU A 361 -8.50 3.84 43.27
CA LEU A 361 -9.85 3.57 42.76
C LEU A 361 -10.97 4.17 43.62
N PHE A 362 -10.66 4.66 44.83
CA PHE A 362 -11.66 5.12 45.80
C PHE A 362 -11.28 6.36 46.65
N SER A 363 -10.21 7.12 46.35
CA SER A 363 -9.77 8.24 47.20
C SER A 363 -9.52 9.57 46.48
N TRP A 364 -10.07 10.65 47.05
CA TRP A 364 -9.96 12.05 46.59
C TRP A 364 -9.01 12.84 47.51
N HIS A 365 -8.27 13.84 46.99
CA HIS A 365 -7.33 14.66 47.77
C HIS A 365 -7.64 16.18 47.76
N GLU A 366 -7.17 16.87 48.79
CA GLU A 366 -7.45 18.28 49.14
C GLU A 366 -6.70 19.33 48.29
N ASP A 367 -7.28 20.54 48.19
CA ASP A 367 -6.84 21.65 47.32
C ASP A 367 -5.75 22.57 47.91
N THR A 368 -5.16 22.20 49.04
CA THR A 368 -4.28 23.09 49.82
C THR A 368 -2.86 22.55 49.91
N MET A 369 -1.90 23.30 49.38
CA MET A 369 -0.45 23.06 49.55
C MET A 369 0.12 24.11 50.51
N ALA A 370 0.64 23.67 51.65
CA ALA A 370 1.31 24.56 52.60
C ALA A 370 2.55 25.20 51.94
N GLY A 371 2.79 26.50 52.19
CA GLY A 371 3.96 27.20 51.63
C GLY A 371 3.88 27.48 50.12
N LYS A 372 2.71 27.41 49.52
CA LYS A 372 2.50 27.68 48.09
C LYS A 372 2.95 29.11 47.69
N PRO A 373 3.78 29.25 46.65
CA PRO A 373 4.13 30.56 46.06
C PRO A 373 2.95 31.27 45.36
N SER A 374 2.98 32.60 45.29
CA SER A 374 1.92 33.41 44.66
C SER A 374 1.77 33.20 43.15
N ASN A 375 2.82 32.73 42.48
CA ASN A 375 2.85 32.42 41.05
C ASN A 375 2.46 30.97 40.72
N VAL A 376 2.05 30.18 41.72
CA VAL A 376 1.53 28.82 41.50
C VAL A 376 0.01 28.88 41.54
N LYS A 377 -0.67 28.16 40.64
CA LYS A 377 -2.12 27.93 40.71
C LYS A 377 -2.38 26.44 40.90
N LEU A 378 -3.23 26.09 41.85
CA LEU A 378 -3.63 24.71 42.14
C LEU A 378 -5.10 24.55 41.76
N ALA A 379 -5.43 23.39 41.21
CA ALA A 379 -6.80 22.97 40.94
C ALA A 379 -6.83 21.45 40.85
N LYS A 380 -7.94 20.82 41.29
CA LYS A 380 -8.15 19.36 41.18
C LYS A 380 -8.11 18.86 39.75
N TRP A 381 -8.68 19.66 38.86
CA TRP A 381 -8.76 19.35 37.46
C TRP A 381 -8.59 20.64 36.66
N LEU A 382 -7.84 20.54 35.59
CA LEU A 382 -7.57 21.63 34.67
C LEU A 382 -7.87 21.12 33.25
N PRO A 383 -8.52 21.93 32.39
CA PRO A 383 -8.73 21.56 31.00
C PRO A 383 -7.40 21.63 30.26
N GLN A 384 -6.61 20.55 30.33
CA GLN A 384 -5.23 20.50 29.85
C GLN A 384 -5.10 20.97 28.41
N GLN A 385 -5.95 20.46 27.52
CA GLN A 385 -5.98 20.83 26.11
C GLN A 385 -6.21 22.34 25.90
N ASP A 386 -7.19 22.93 26.59
CA ASP A 386 -7.49 24.37 26.47
C ASP A 386 -6.35 25.23 27.02
N ILE A 387 -5.71 24.78 28.10
CA ILE A 387 -4.55 25.45 28.70
C ILE A 387 -3.37 25.39 27.74
N LEU A 388 -3.03 24.22 27.20
CA LEU A 388 -1.96 24.08 26.22
C LEU A 388 -2.24 24.91 24.96
N GLY A 389 -3.50 25.08 24.59
CA GLY A 389 -3.91 25.97 23.51
C GLY A 389 -3.78 27.47 23.79
N HIS A 390 -3.56 27.88 25.04
CA HIS A 390 -3.42 29.28 25.38
C HIS A 390 -2.02 29.81 25.01
N PRO A 391 -1.90 30.95 24.32
CA PRO A 391 -0.60 31.46 23.82
C PRO A 391 0.39 31.86 24.93
N GLY A 392 -0.09 31.99 26.16
CA GLY A 392 0.73 32.24 27.34
C GLY A 392 1.45 31.00 27.90
N VAL A 393 1.07 29.79 27.50
CA VAL A 393 1.74 28.57 27.96
C VAL A 393 3.01 28.34 27.14
N ARG A 394 4.14 28.28 27.83
CA ARG A 394 5.48 28.21 27.21
C ARG A 394 6.20 26.88 27.42
N LEU A 395 5.81 26.14 28.45
CA LEU A 395 6.40 24.85 28.82
C LEU A 395 5.35 24.03 29.54
N PHE A 396 5.23 22.75 29.20
CA PHE A 396 4.38 21.80 29.88
C PHE A 396 5.24 20.81 30.68
N ILE A 397 5.00 20.69 31.98
CA ILE A 397 5.70 19.72 32.84
C ILE A 397 4.73 18.58 33.11
N SER A 398 5.10 17.35 32.75
CA SER A 398 4.22 16.19 32.80
C SER A 398 4.98 14.91 33.11
N HIS A 399 4.27 13.85 33.49
CA HIS A 399 4.87 12.52 33.60
C HIS A 399 5.16 11.89 32.22
N GLY A 400 4.69 12.51 31.12
CA GLY A 400 4.98 12.03 29.76
C GLY A 400 4.04 10.94 29.25
N GLY A 401 2.80 10.90 29.74
CA GLY A 401 1.78 10.00 29.21
C GLY A 401 1.49 10.26 27.73
N LEU A 402 1.04 9.22 27.00
CA LEU A 402 0.86 9.28 25.55
C LEU A 402 -0.07 10.42 25.07
N PHE A 403 -1.18 10.64 25.77
CA PHE A 403 -2.08 11.76 25.41
C PHE A 403 -1.43 13.12 25.68
N SER A 404 -0.69 13.27 26.78
CA SER A 404 0.06 14.49 27.09
C SER A 404 1.07 14.83 25.99
N THR A 405 1.76 13.84 25.43
CA THR A 405 2.73 14.08 24.34
C THR A 405 2.02 14.47 23.04
N PHE A 406 0.84 13.93 22.75
CA PHE A 406 0.02 14.38 21.62
C PHE A 406 -0.48 15.81 21.78
N GLU A 407 -1.05 16.14 22.94
CA GLU A 407 -1.64 17.47 23.21
C GLU A 407 -0.58 18.58 23.17
N THR A 408 0.58 18.34 23.79
CA THR A 408 1.70 19.29 23.76
C THR A 408 2.23 19.50 22.34
N THR A 409 2.33 18.42 21.55
CA THR A 409 2.78 18.48 20.16
C THR A 409 1.75 19.21 19.31
N TYR A 410 0.46 18.90 19.47
CA TYR A 410 -0.62 19.55 18.76
C TYR A 410 -0.58 21.06 19.02
N HIS A 411 -0.46 21.49 20.27
CA HIS A 411 -0.45 22.91 20.64
C HIS A 411 0.92 23.61 20.50
N ALA A 412 1.95 22.91 20.01
CA ALA A 412 3.28 23.45 19.84
C ALA A 412 3.90 23.98 21.15
N VAL A 413 3.69 23.25 22.26
CA VAL A 413 4.27 23.55 23.58
C VAL A 413 5.35 22.51 23.87
N PRO A 414 6.61 22.89 24.18
CA PRO A 414 7.64 21.94 24.55
C PRO A 414 7.35 21.32 25.92
N MET A 415 7.90 20.13 26.18
CA MET A 415 7.58 19.35 27.38
C MET A 415 8.81 19.02 28.24
N LEU A 416 8.69 19.19 29.55
CA LEU A 416 9.59 18.60 30.53
C LEU A 416 8.93 17.33 31.10
N GLY A 417 9.50 16.17 30.80
CA GLY A 417 9.00 14.87 31.26
C GLY A 417 9.66 14.39 32.53
N ILE A 418 8.84 13.85 33.45
CA ILE A 418 9.31 13.15 34.65
C ILE A 418 8.59 11.80 34.71
N PRO A 419 9.07 10.78 33.96
CA PRO A 419 8.42 9.47 33.91
C PRO A 419 8.34 8.83 35.29
N LEU A 420 7.19 8.20 35.56
CA LEU A 420 6.91 7.54 36.84
C LEU A 420 6.79 6.03 36.67
N PHE A 421 6.11 5.57 35.61
CA PHE A 421 5.88 4.15 35.31
C PHE A 421 5.37 3.93 33.87
N ALA A 422 5.17 2.66 33.49
CA ALA A 422 4.60 2.23 32.20
C ALA A 422 5.35 2.77 30.95
N ASP A 423 4.61 3.19 29.92
CA ASP A 423 5.10 3.63 28.62
C ASP A 423 5.70 5.04 28.63
N GLN A 424 5.57 5.76 29.74
CA GLN A 424 5.98 7.16 29.89
C GLN A 424 7.47 7.38 29.58
N ALA A 425 8.34 6.47 30.04
CA ALA A 425 9.77 6.57 29.76
C ALA A 425 10.06 6.47 28.26
N THR A 426 9.37 5.56 27.55
CA THR A 426 9.48 5.40 26.09
C THR A 426 8.94 6.62 25.35
N ASN A 427 7.79 7.14 25.76
CA ASN A 427 7.20 8.36 25.19
C ASN A 427 8.13 9.58 25.35
N MET A 428 8.75 9.73 26.52
CA MET A 428 9.69 10.82 26.78
C MET A 428 11.02 10.63 26.06
N HIS A 429 11.51 9.40 25.92
CA HIS A 429 12.69 9.11 25.10
C HIS A 429 12.44 9.54 23.65
N LYS A 430 11.27 9.19 23.09
CA LYS A 430 10.88 9.61 21.74
C LYS A 430 10.75 11.12 21.62
N SER A 431 10.08 11.78 22.57
CA SER A 431 9.90 13.24 22.57
C SER A 431 11.22 13.99 22.70
N THR A 432 12.17 13.45 23.47
CA THR A 432 13.53 13.99 23.60
C THR A 432 14.32 13.81 22.30
N ALA A 433 14.25 12.62 21.68
CA ALA A 433 14.87 12.35 20.38
C ALA A 433 14.29 13.23 19.26
N ASP A 434 13.01 13.59 19.34
CA ASP A 434 12.35 14.53 18.44
C ASP A 434 12.73 16.00 18.70
N GLY A 435 13.48 16.28 19.77
CA GLY A 435 13.94 17.62 20.15
C GLY A 435 12.86 18.49 20.80
N ILE A 436 11.70 17.93 21.15
CA ILE A 436 10.56 18.67 21.70
C ILE A 436 10.48 18.61 23.24
N ALA A 437 11.34 17.80 23.86
CA ALA A 437 11.31 17.58 25.29
C ALA A 437 12.69 17.41 25.94
N GLU A 438 12.71 17.55 27.26
CA GLU A 438 13.76 17.07 28.15
C GLU A 438 13.15 16.07 29.13
N THR A 439 13.92 15.09 29.62
CA THR A 439 13.41 14.08 30.54
C THR A 439 14.39 13.83 31.68
N ILE A 440 13.84 13.54 32.87
CA ILE A 440 14.61 13.10 34.05
C ILE A 440 13.87 12.00 34.78
N GLN A 441 14.60 11.05 35.36
CA GLN A 441 14.00 10.05 36.24
C GLN A 441 13.57 10.70 37.56
N TRP A 442 12.48 10.21 38.12
CA TRP A 442 11.95 10.75 39.38
C TRP A 442 13.00 10.81 40.49
N ASP A 443 13.80 9.75 40.63
CA ASP A 443 14.78 9.59 41.71
C ASP A 443 16.01 10.52 41.54
N ASP A 444 16.22 11.09 40.35
CA ASP A 444 17.33 12.01 40.03
C ASP A 444 16.92 13.49 40.12
N LEU A 445 15.64 13.79 40.36
CA LEU A 445 15.12 15.15 40.35
C LEU A 445 15.71 15.99 41.49
N SER A 446 16.32 17.13 41.13
CA SER A 446 16.82 18.13 42.09
C SER A 446 16.36 19.54 41.74
N GLU A 447 16.34 20.44 42.72
CA GLU A 447 15.97 21.85 42.51
C GLU A 447 16.88 22.52 41.47
N GLU A 448 18.20 22.33 41.60
CA GLU A 448 19.18 22.90 40.69
C GLU A 448 18.97 22.42 39.25
N TRP A 449 18.71 21.12 39.08
CA TRP A 449 18.45 20.56 37.76
C TRP A 449 17.14 21.12 37.19
N LEU A 450 16.06 21.10 37.96
CA LEU A 450 14.74 21.56 37.50
C LEU A 450 14.78 23.01 37.04
N LYS A 451 15.37 23.88 37.86
CA LYS A 451 15.52 25.32 37.54
C LYS A 451 16.34 25.52 36.28
N ARG A 452 17.50 24.88 36.18
CA ARG A 452 18.38 24.98 35.01
C ARG A 452 17.69 24.50 33.74
N THR A 453 17.00 23.37 33.79
CA THR A 453 16.32 22.78 32.62
C THR A 453 15.15 23.63 32.16
N ILE A 454 14.32 24.15 33.08
CA ILE A 454 13.24 25.08 32.74
C ILE A 454 13.79 26.33 32.03
N VAL A 455 14.82 26.96 32.60
CA VAL A 455 15.44 28.16 32.00
C VAL A 455 16.02 27.83 30.63
N LYS A 456 16.71 26.69 30.48
CA LYS A 456 17.24 26.21 29.20
C LYS A 456 16.14 26.08 28.15
N MET A 457 15.06 25.35 28.46
CA MET A 457 13.97 25.09 27.52
C MET A 457 13.18 26.35 27.14
N LEU A 458 13.06 27.31 28.05
CA LEU A 458 12.38 28.58 27.78
C LEU A 458 13.25 29.58 27.01
N SER A 459 14.58 29.45 27.05
CA SER A 459 15.52 30.40 26.43
C SER A 459 16.07 29.91 25.09
N ASP A 460 16.19 28.61 24.90
CA ASP A 460 16.71 27.98 23.67
C ASP A 460 15.58 27.79 22.65
N ASP A 461 15.63 28.55 21.56
CA ASP A 461 14.59 28.56 20.54
C ASP A 461 14.43 27.22 19.78
N LYS A 462 15.39 26.30 19.92
CA LYS A 462 15.32 24.99 19.26
C LYS A 462 14.11 24.18 19.69
N TYR A 463 13.70 24.25 20.96
CA TYR A 463 12.55 23.48 21.46
C TYR A 463 11.25 24.00 20.85
N GLU A 464 11.09 25.33 20.81
CA GLU A 464 9.93 25.98 20.18
C GLU A 464 9.89 25.67 18.67
N LYS A 465 11.02 25.82 17.97
CA LYS A 465 11.11 25.50 16.53
C LYS A 465 10.78 24.03 16.25
N ALA A 466 11.35 23.10 17.02
CA ALA A 466 11.11 21.67 16.87
C ALA A 466 9.64 21.31 17.10
N VAL A 467 9.04 21.79 18.21
CA VAL A 467 7.64 21.44 18.52
C VAL A 467 6.65 22.11 17.57
N ARG A 468 6.94 23.33 17.08
CA ARG A 468 6.13 23.97 16.01
C ARG A 468 6.21 23.18 14.71
N GLN A 469 7.39 22.72 14.32
CA GLN A 469 7.54 21.86 13.14
C GLN A 469 6.72 20.57 13.30
N ARG A 470 6.80 19.91 14.46
CA ARG A 470 6.02 18.70 14.74
C ARG A 470 4.51 18.96 14.76
N SER A 471 4.06 20.07 15.35
CA SER A 471 2.67 20.52 15.34
C SER A 471 2.15 20.69 13.91
N MET A 472 2.92 21.36 13.04
CA MET A 472 2.56 21.53 11.62
C MET A 472 2.43 20.19 10.91
N LEU A 473 3.38 19.27 11.11
CA LEU A 473 3.32 17.92 10.51
C LEU A 473 2.13 17.11 11.01
N MET A 474 1.84 17.17 12.31
CA MET A 474 0.71 16.46 12.93
C MET A 474 -0.64 16.92 12.35
N ARG A 475 -0.74 18.21 12.00
CA ARG A 475 -1.97 18.84 11.50
C ARG A 475 -2.12 18.81 9.97
N ASP A 476 -1.04 18.62 9.21
CA ASP A 476 -1.08 18.54 7.74
C ASP A 476 -1.51 17.15 7.29
N GLN A 477 -2.82 16.91 7.28
CA GLN A 477 -3.45 15.66 6.86
C GLN A 477 -4.56 15.92 5.83
N PRO A 478 -4.81 14.99 4.89
CA PRO A 478 -5.83 15.19 3.84
C PRO A 478 -7.26 15.21 4.41
N LEU A 479 -7.49 14.46 5.49
CA LEU A 479 -8.73 14.43 6.25
C LEU A 479 -8.40 14.71 7.72
N SER A 480 -9.31 15.35 8.44
CA SER A 480 -9.19 15.43 9.89
C SER A 480 -9.29 14.03 10.54
N PRO A 481 -8.78 13.84 11.77
CA PRO A 481 -8.95 12.59 12.50
C PRO A 481 -10.42 12.18 12.65
N GLN A 482 -11.32 13.16 12.87
CA GLN A 482 -12.76 12.91 13.01
C GLN A 482 -13.37 12.41 11.69
N GLU A 483 -13.06 13.06 10.56
CA GLU A 483 -13.52 12.62 9.24
C GLU A 483 -12.99 11.24 8.87
N THR A 484 -11.73 10.95 9.20
CA THR A 484 -11.11 9.65 8.96
C THR A 484 -11.86 8.54 9.71
N VAL A 485 -12.13 8.74 11.01
CA VAL A 485 -12.89 7.77 11.81
C VAL A 485 -14.30 7.61 11.26
N ALA A 486 -15.00 8.71 10.99
CA ALA A 486 -16.35 8.67 10.45
C ALA A 486 -16.42 7.90 9.12
N TYR A 487 -15.49 8.18 8.20
CA TYR A 487 -15.41 7.50 6.91
C TYR A 487 -15.23 5.99 7.08
N TRP A 488 -14.23 5.55 7.84
CA TRP A 488 -13.92 4.12 7.98
C TRP A 488 -14.99 3.36 8.78
N THR A 489 -15.59 3.97 9.80
CA THR A 489 -16.75 3.38 10.48
C THR A 489 -17.90 3.14 9.51
N GLN A 490 -18.26 4.15 8.72
CA GLN A 490 -19.32 4.00 7.72
C GLN A 490 -18.93 3.02 6.60
N TYR A 491 -17.67 3.00 6.17
CA TYR A 491 -17.16 2.07 5.17
C TYR A 491 -17.37 0.61 5.61
N VAL A 492 -17.01 0.29 6.86
CA VAL A 492 -17.21 -1.05 7.44
C VAL A 492 -18.70 -1.42 7.47
N ILE A 493 -19.58 -0.47 7.80
CA ILE A 493 -21.03 -0.68 7.78
C ILE A 493 -21.54 -0.94 6.36
N ARG A 494 -21.17 -0.08 5.38
CA ARG A 494 -21.57 -0.20 3.96
C ARG A 494 -21.13 -1.53 3.35
N HIS A 495 -19.95 -2.01 3.73
CA HIS A 495 -19.35 -3.23 3.20
C HIS A 495 -19.46 -4.45 4.12
N ARG A 496 -20.46 -4.46 5.02
CA ARG A 496 -20.83 -5.62 5.85
C ARG A 496 -19.65 -6.25 6.60
N GLY A 497 -18.84 -5.40 7.24
CA GLY A 497 -17.63 -5.82 7.97
C GLY A 497 -16.33 -5.70 7.18
N ALA A 498 -16.39 -5.29 5.90
CA ALA A 498 -15.25 -5.12 5.01
C ALA A 498 -14.27 -6.33 4.97
N PRO A 499 -14.78 -7.56 4.72
CA PRO A 499 -13.95 -8.78 4.74
C PRO A 499 -12.79 -8.75 3.72
N HIS A 500 -12.95 -8.00 2.63
CA HIS A 500 -11.92 -7.79 1.61
C HIS A 500 -10.69 -7.03 2.12
N LEU A 501 -10.77 -6.35 3.26
CA LEU A 501 -9.64 -5.67 3.91
C LEU A 501 -8.90 -6.58 4.91
N ARG A 502 -9.33 -7.83 5.10
CA ARG A 502 -8.66 -8.76 6.01
C ARG A 502 -7.34 -9.24 5.40
N SER A 503 -6.24 -9.05 6.13
CA SER A 503 -4.94 -9.59 5.71
C SER A 503 -4.93 -11.13 5.78
N PRO A 504 -4.39 -11.82 4.75
CA PRO A 504 -4.24 -13.28 4.78
C PRO A 504 -3.21 -13.75 5.81
N ILE A 505 -2.39 -12.85 6.35
CA ILE A 505 -1.42 -13.16 7.42
C ILE A 505 -2.11 -13.79 8.63
N LYS A 506 -3.39 -13.45 8.89
CA LYS A 506 -4.15 -14.03 10.00
C LYS A 506 -4.33 -15.55 9.92
N ASP A 507 -4.19 -16.10 8.73
CA ASP A 507 -4.42 -17.52 8.46
C ASP A 507 -3.10 -18.26 8.17
N LEU A 508 -1.95 -17.59 8.29
CA LEU A 508 -0.61 -18.16 8.10
C LEU A 508 0.11 -18.37 9.43
N GLN A 509 0.97 -19.40 9.49
CA GLN A 509 1.86 -19.56 10.63
C GLN A 509 2.98 -18.51 10.59
N TRP A 510 3.50 -18.13 11.77
CA TRP A 510 4.55 -17.11 11.88
C TRP A 510 5.78 -17.43 11.00
N TYR A 511 6.17 -18.70 10.90
CA TYR A 511 7.32 -19.12 10.09
C TYR A 511 7.04 -19.07 8.59
N GLU A 512 5.76 -19.14 8.18
CA GLU A 512 5.36 -18.98 6.79
C GLU A 512 5.37 -17.51 6.39
N VAL A 513 4.87 -16.63 7.27
CA VAL A 513 4.86 -15.17 7.06
C VAL A 513 6.26 -14.65 6.73
N TYR A 514 7.28 -15.14 7.44
CA TYR A 514 8.68 -14.74 7.24
C TYR A 514 9.48 -15.70 6.34
N ASN A 515 8.83 -16.69 5.70
CA ASN A 515 9.48 -17.71 4.86
C ASN A 515 10.67 -18.42 5.54
N VAL A 516 10.63 -18.59 6.86
CA VAL A 516 11.72 -19.21 7.64
C VAL A 516 12.01 -20.62 7.15
N ASP A 517 10.95 -21.38 6.82
CA ASP A 517 11.05 -22.72 6.24
C ASP A 517 11.75 -22.73 4.87
N VAL A 518 11.41 -21.79 3.99
CA VAL A 518 12.03 -21.61 2.68
C VAL A 518 13.50 -21.20 2.81
N TRP A 519 13.81 -20.21 3.65
CA TRP A 519 15.18 -19.74 3.86
C TRP A 519 16.05 -20.78 4.55
N LEU A 520 15.50 -21.53 5.50
CA LEU A 520 16.21 -22.64 6.15
C LEU A 520 16.58 -23.72 5.13
N LEU A 521 15.67 -24.09 4.23
CA LEU A 521 15.98 -25.04 3.15
C LEU A 521 17.09 -24.50 2.22
N LEU A 522 17.00 -23.25 1.79
CA LEU A 522 18.00 -22.63 0.90
C LEU A 522 19.38 -22.54 1.55
N THR A 523 19.44 -22.07 2.79
CA THR A 523 20.70 -21.91 3.54
C THR A 523 21.33 -23.25 3.88
N THR A 524 20.56 -24.23 4.35
CA THR A 524 21.07 -25.58 4.63
C THR A 524 21.57 -26.28 3.36
N THR A 525 20.86 -26.17 2.24
CA THR A 525 21.29 -26.72 0.95
C THR A 525 22.57 -26.06 0.44
N LEU A 526 22.68 -24.73 0.55
CA LEU A 526 23.88 -23.98 0.17
C LEU A 526 25.09 -24.37 1.03
N LEU A 527 24.94 -24.38 2.36
CA LEU A 527 26.01 -24.78 3.28
C LEU A 527 26.44 -26.22 3.04
N GLY A 528 25.49 -27.13 2.80
CA GLY A 528 25.75 -28.52 2.45
C GLY A 528 26.54 -28.66 1.14
N SER A 529 26.17 -27.88 0.12
CA SER A 529 26.86 -27.88 -1.17
C SER A 529 28.27 -27.30 -1.09
N VAL A 530 28.46 -26.22 -0.32
CA VAL A 530 29.78 -25.62 -0.06
C VAL A 530 30.67 -26.59 0.72
N ALA A 531 30.14 -27.23 1.77
CA ALA A 531 30.85 -28.26 2.53
C ALA A 531 31.22 -29.47 1.67
N GLY A 532 30.29 -29.94 0.82
CA GLY A 532 30.51 -31.03 -0.12
C GLY A 532 31.59 -30.70 -1.16
N PHE A 533 31.55 -29.50 -1.74
CA PHE A 533 32.57 -29.01 -2.66
C PHE A 533 33.94 -28.95 -1.98
N MET A 534 34.05 -28.32 -0.80
CA MET A 534 35.30 -28.27 -0.03
C MET A 534 35.84 -29.67 0.29
N PHE A 535 34.97 -30.60 0.70
CA PHE A 535 35.35 -31.98 0.97
C PHE A 535 35.90 -32.68 -0.28
N LEU A 536 35.24 -32.54 -1.43
CA LEU A 536 35.70 -33.09 -2.71
C LEU A 536 37.02 -32.46 -3.14
N THR A 537 37.18 -31.14 -3.03
CA THR A 537 38.43 -30.45 -3.33
C THR A 537 39.58 -30.94 -2.44
N VAL A 538 39.36 -31.06 -1.12
CA VAL A 538 40.37 -31.60 -0.18
C VAL A 538 40.72 -33.05 -0.53
N LYS A 539 39.72 -33.87 -0.89
CA LYS A 539 39.95 -35.27 -1.28
C LYS A 539 40.74 -35.36 -2.59
N LEU A 540 40.43 -34.52 -3.58
CA LEU A 540 41.17 -34.42 -4.84
C LEU A 540 42.61 -33.97 -4.60
N ILE A 541 42.83 -32.91 -3.82
CA ILE A 541 44.19 -32.44 -3.46
C ILE A 541 44.97 -33.55 -2.77
N ARG A 542 44.38 -34.23 -1.77
CA ARG A 542 45.03 -35.36 -1.08
C ARG A 542 45.33 -36.55 -2.00
N HIS A 543 44.52 -36.77 -3.03
CA HIS A 543 44.77 -37.81 -4.02
C HIS A 543 45.90 -37.41 -4.97
N CYS A 544 45.89 -36.16 -5.47
CA CYS A 544 46.94 -35.62 -6.34
C CYS A 544 48.30 -35.44 -5.63
N CYS A 545 48.33 -35.18 -4.31
CA CYS A 545 49.58 -35.09 -3.54
C CYS A 545 50.08 -36.45 -3.01
N ARG A 546 49.35 -37.54 -3.25
CA ARG A 546 49.77 -38.92 -2.95
C ARG A 546 50.26 -39.69 -4.18
N ALA A 547 50.06 -39.12 -5.38
CA ALA A 547 50.74 -39.51 -6.61
C ALA A 547 52.04 -38.70 -6.74
#